data_AF-A0A9D3Y0Y8-F1
#
_entry.id   AF-A0A9D3Y0Y8-F1
#
_cell.length_a   1.000
_cell.length_b   1.000
_cell.length_c   1.000
_cell.angle_alpha   90.00
_cell.angle_beta   90.00
_cell.angle_gamma   90.00
#
_symmetry.space_group_name_H-M   'P 1'
#
loop_
_entity.id
_entity.type
_entity.pdbx_description
1 polymer ?
#
loop_
_entity_poly.entity_id
_entity_poly.type
_entity_poly.pdbx_seq_one_letter_code
_entity_poly.pdbx_strand_id
1 'polypeptide(L)'
;MASLASAFTDLEKINWLKAWLALDITKKGLQDFVDKEICKVQTRILQTACVSSNISTNTLCTKCCTANLLRCPTHGMCRRGQNTCFTLHDTQEKQPRPCPKNVCDTVHDEIIKKHAWSGPSWKNTSAEQWGTNSWQISKCFMPPDGYTGVQSLQDTDFNGIINVMINCRHFATIFSFTVAPQSNSPCLLAKARDFCKAVRHTTDCKVKDTVLKDMFTSFKTLLNDPMCLANDQYAQEAVLQLMQLENDTINMENVYRLMQNVQESIQNAANSNMHILKAMDDMKNYMDKHKDEFNKHVEQQKQDIVATTNQCIQSVHKAKIKDDEASYTDAIKDFQGRLIQHYHIALSHLSISPLLQSVDKPLQEIFVKPAIYKKEIDKNGKQTKSKQLTTYKDFLFNDSKLHKHIFLQGEPGMGKTTLAAKIVQDWCNSVSGSCAQDKIFKDLETLIGIQFVFHILLRESTDHREAFEMIKDKIIDMIYCGEERVKAFHLLQKIMSKEACLVIQDGLDE
;
A
#
# COMPACT_ATOMS: atom_id res chain seq x y z
N MET A 1 -36.25 -34.44 38.08
CA MET A 1 -37.71 -34.70 37.97
C MET A 1 -38.46 -34.24 39.22
N ALA A 2 -38.24 -34.83 40.41
CA ALA A 2 -38.95 -34.41 41.65
C ALA A 2 -38.64 -32.96 42.09
N SER A 3 -37.39 -32.51 41.97
CA SER A 3 -37.01 -31.10 42.23
C SER A 3 -37.65 -30.11 41.24
N LEU A 4 -37.85 -30.52 39.98
CA LEU A 4 -38.54 -29.72 38.97
C LEU A 4 -40.04 -29.62 39.29
N ALA A 5 -40.70 -30.74 39.62
CA ALA A 5 -42.11 -30.74 40.01
C ALA A 5 -42.39 -29.83 41.23
N SER A 6 -41.49 -29.80 42.21
CA SER A 6 -41.59 -28.87 43.36
C SER A 6 -41.39 -27.39 43.00
N ALA A 7 -40.72 -27.09 41.87
CA ALA A 7 -40.54 -25.73 41.38
C ALA A 7 -41.75 -25.20 40.60
N PHE A 8 -42.66 -26.08 40.16
CA PHE A 8 -43.86 -25.75 39.38
C PHE A 8 -45.13 -25.58 40.22
N THR A 9 -45.06 -25.65 41.56
CA THR A 9 -46.18 -25.24 42.43
C THR A 9 -46.21 -23.73 42.67
N ASP A 10 -45.13 -23.02 42.32
CA ASP A 10 -45.04 -21.58 42.44
C ASP A 10 -45.71 -20.90 41.23
N LEU A 11 -46.92 -20.36 41.46
CA LEU A 11 -47.71 -19.67 40.46
C LEU A 11 -46.93 -18.55 39.76
N GLU A 12 -46.02 -17.86 40.46
CA GLU A 12 -45.24 -16.78 39.86
C GLU A 12 -44.20 -17.29 38.85
N LYS A 13 -43.70 -18.51 39.02
CA LYS A 13 -42.79 -19.15 38.04
C LYS A 13 -43.52 -19.65 36.81
N ILE A 14 -44.74 -20.17 37.00
CA ILE A 14 -45.65 -20.50 35.89
C ILE A 14 -45.93 -19.24 35.08
N ASN A 15 -46.23 -18.13 35.76
CA ASN A 15 -46.48 -16.85 35.10
C ASN A 15 -45.27 -16.33 34.33
N TRP A 16 -44.05 -16.53 34.86
CA TRP A 16 -42.83 -16.18 34.13
C TRP A 16 -42.68 -16.98 32.83
N LEU A 17 -43.00 -18.28 32.83
CA LEU A 17 -43.00 -19.09 31.61
C LEU A 17 -44.07 -18.65 30.61
N LYS A 18 -45.30 -18.37 31.08
CA LYS A 18 -46.35 -17.77 30.23
C LYS A 18 -45.86 -16.47 29.61
N ALA A 19 -45.14 -15.66 30.39
CA ALA A 19 -44.63 -14.39 29.91
C ALA A 19 -43.61 -14.57 28.78
N TRP A 20 -42.69 -15.53 28.92
CA TRP A 20 -41.74 -15.90 27.87
C TRP A 20 -42.41 -16.40 26.59
N LEU A 21 -43.41 -17.26 26.71
CA LEU A 21 -44.17 -17.76 25.56
C LEU A 21 -44.94 -16.64 24.87
N ALA A 22 -45.57 -15.76 25.64
CA ALA A 22 -46.27 -14.62 25.09
C ALA A 22 -45.32 -13.67 24.33
N LEU A 23 -44.07 -13.50 24.78
CA LEU A 23 -43.05 -12.75 24.02
C LEU A 23 -42.74 -13.41 22.67
N ASP A 24 -42.59 -14.73 22.61
CA ASP A 24 -42.30 -15.45 21.35
C ASP A 24 -43.49 -15.44 20.39
N ILE A 25 -44.71 -15.66 20.90
CA ILE A 25 -45.95 -15.58 20.12
C ILE A 25 -46.10 -14.18 19.53
N THR A 26 -45.92 -13.14 20.36
CA THR A 26 -46.02 -11.74 19.91
C THR A 26 -44.92 -11.41 18.91
N LYS A 27 -43.69 -11.89 19.12
CA LYS A 27 -42.58 -11.76 18.16
C LYS A 27 -43.01 -12.28 16.79
N LYS A 28 -43.48 -13.52 16.71
CA LYS A 28 -43.92 -14.16 15.46
C LYS A 28 -45.04 -13.37 14.77
N GLY A 29 -46.03 -12.92 15.54
CA GLY A 29 -47.13 -12.09 15.00
C GLY A 29 -46.68 -10.73 14.43
N LEU A 30 -45.55 -10.19 14.88
CA LEU A 30 -45.01 -8.91 14.39
C LEU A 30 -44.02 -9.06 13.22
N GLN A 31 -43.44 -10.25 13.02
CA GLN A 31 -42.30 -10.42 12.11
C GLN A 31 -42.63 -10.02 10.67
N ASP A 32 -43.66 -10.62 10.07
CA ASP A 32 -43.98 -10.39 8.66
C ASP A 32 -44.34 -8.92 8.39
N PHE A 33 -45.14 -8.32 9.27
CA PHE A 33 -45.46 -6.90 9.21
C PHE A 33 -44.20 -6.00 9.30
N VAL A 34 -43.33 -6.24 10.29
CA VAL A 34 -42.11 -5.44 10.47
C VAL A 34 -41.18 -5.58 9.28
N ASP A 35 -41.03 -6.78 8.72
CA ASP A 35 -40.19 -7.01 7.53
C ASP A 35 -40.68 -6.20 6.33
N LYS A 36 -42.00 -6.27 6.04
CA LYS A 36 -42.64 -5.53 4.97
C LYS A 36 -42.46 -4.01 5.12
N GLU A 37 -42.67 -3.48 6.32
CA GLU A 37 -42.52 -2.04 6.57
C GLU A 37 -41.07 -1.58 6.52
N ILE A 38 -40.13 -2.39 7.00
CA ILE A 38 -38.69 -2.13 6.89
C ILE A 38 -38.23 -2.11 5.43
N CYS A 39 -38.72 -3.02 4.60
CA CYS A 39 -38.42 -3.01 3.16
C CYS A 39 -38.89 -1.70 2.52
N LYS A 40 -40.08 -1.20 2.89
CA LYS A 40 -40.57 0.12 2.45
C LYS A 40 -39.66 1.26 2.94
N VAL A 41 -39.19 1.21 4.18
CA VAL A 41 -38.25 2.21 4.73
C VAL A 41 -36.95 2.22 3.95
N GLN A 42 -36.33 1.05 3.72
CA GLN A 42 -35.12 0.92 2.90
C GLN A 42 -35.35 1.49 1.51
N THR A 43 -36.42 1.08 0.82
CA THR A 43 -36.72 1.56 -0.54
C THR A 43 -36.83 3.08 -0.58
N ARG A 44 -37.54 3.69 0.38
CA ARG A 44 -37.66 5.17 0.45
C ARG A 44 -36.33 5.87 0.71
N ILE A 45 -35.51 5.34 1.62
CA ILE A 45 -34.17 5.89 1.91
C ILE A 45 -33.32 5.85 0.65
N LEU A 46 -33.25 4.69 -0.01
CA LEU A 46 -32.45 4.51 -1.23
C LEU A 46 -32.97 5.37 -2.39
N GLN A 47 -34.29 5.46 -2.59
CA GLN A 47 -34.89 6.32 -3.61
C GLN A 47 -34.57 7.80 -3.37
N THR A 48 -34.65 8.27 -2.12
CA THR A 48 -34.32 9.67 -1.78
C THR A 48 -32.85 9.97 -2.05
N ALA A 49 -31.96 9.04 -1.72
CA ALA A 49 -30.54 9.13 -2.03
C ALA A 49 -30.25 9.12 -3.55
N CYS A 50 -31.00 8.33 -4.32
CA CYS A 50 -30.90 8.33 -5.79
C CYS A 50 -31.32 9.66 -6.40
N VAL A 51 -32.48 10.18 -6.00
CA VAL A 51 -33.05 11.43 -6.53
C VAL A 51 -32.15 12.62 -6.24
N SER A 52 -31.71 12.77 -4.99
CA SER A 52 -30.79 13.84 -4.58
C SER A 52 -29.42 13.79 -5.30
N SER A 53 -28.99 12.61 -5.72
CA SER A 53 -27.73 12.41 -6.44
C SER A 53 -27.87 12.43 -7.97
N ASN A 54 -29.08 12.64 -8.49
CA ASN A 54 -29.43 12.53 -9.91
C ASN A 54 -28.97 11.19 -10.54
N ILE A 55 -29.12 10.08 -9.80
CA ILE A 55 -28.78 8.73 -10.25
C ILE A 55 -30.08 7.96 -10.50
N SER A 56 -30.19 7.31 -11.66
CA SER A 56 -31.30 6.39 -11.92
C SER A 56 -31.17 5.15 -11.03
N THR A 57 -32.27 4.72 -10.42
CA THR A 57 -32.36 3.53 -9.54
C THR A 57 -31.96 2.23 -10.25
N ASN A 58 -31.90 2.24 -11.59
CA ASN A 58 -31.55 1.08 -12.42
C ASN A 58 -30.11 1.13 -12.96
N THR A 59 -29.27 2.04 -12.49
CA THR A 59 -27.89 2.18 -12.99
C THR A 59 -27.04 1.00 -12.50
N LEU A 60 -26.72 0.06 -13.40
CA LEU A 60 -25.80 -1.04 -13.13
C LEU A 60 -24.35 -0.55 -13.19
N CYS A 61 -23.47 -1.12 -12.35
CA CYS A 61 -22.03 -0.93 -12.53
C CYS A 61 -21.61 -1.48 -13.91
N THR A 62 -21.00 -0.64 -14.76
CA THR A 62 -20.60 -1.01 -16.12
C THR A 62 -19.52 -2.09 -16.21
N LYS A 63 -18.88 -2.45 -15.08
CA LYS A 63 -17.84 -3.50 -15.04
C LYS A 63 -18.30 -4.81 -14.39
N CYS A 64 -19.08 -4.74 -13.31
CA CYS A 64 -19.48 -5.93 -12.55
C CYS A 64 -20.98 -6.24 -12.67
N CYS A 65 -21.73 -5.44 -13.46
CA CYS A 65 -23.19 -5.53 -13.66
C CYS A 65 -24.01 -5.55 -12.36
N THR A 66 -23.39 -5.19 -11.23
CA THR A 66 -24.06 -5.22 -9.94
C THR A 66 -25.00 -4.02 -9.85
N ALA A 67 -26.28 -4.30 -9.65
CA ALA A 67 -27.27 -3.32 -9.25
C ALA A 67 -26.97 -2.97 -7.80
N ASN A 68 -26.27 -1.85 -7.53
CA ASN A 68 -26.47 -1.05 -6.31
C ASN A 68 -25.47 0.09 -6.14
N LEU A 69 -25.96 1.14 -5.50
CA LEU A 69 -25.34 2.46 -5.35
C LEU A 69 -24.27 2.55 -4.24
N LEU A 70 -23.92 1.44 -3.57
CA LEU A 70 -23.17 1.51 -2.31
C LEU A 70 -21.83 0.74 -2.26
N ARG A 71 -21.53 -0.17 -3.21
CA ARG A 71 -20.16 -0.67 -3.50
C ARG A 71 -20.21 -1.74 -4.58
N CYS A 72 -19.27 -1.70 -5.54
CA CYS A 72 -18.91 -2.90 -6.32
C CYS A 72 -17.77 -3.61 -5.56
N PRO A 73 -17.94 -4.88 -5.12
CA PRO A 73 -16.94 -5.61 -4.33
C PRO A 73 -15.59 -5.76 -5.04
N THR A 74 -15.58 -5.79 -6.38
CA THR A 74 -14.39 -5.99 -7.21
C THR A 74 -13.64 -4.70 -7.58
N HIS A 75 -14.26 -3.52 -7.42
CA HIS A 75 -13.74 -2.31 -8.06
C HIS A 75 -13.74 -1.03 -7.22
N GLY A 76 -14.25 -1.05 -5.98
CA GLY A 76 -14.23 0.07 -5.03
C GLY A 76 -14.15 1.46 -5.67
N MET A 77 -15.24 1.98 -6.28
CA MET A 77 -15.08 3.14 -7.17
C MET A 77 -15.33 4.49 -6.50
N CYS A 78 -14.43 5.45 -6.70
CA CYS A 78 -14.51 6.35 -7.87
C CYS A 78 -13.18 7.10 -8.15
N ARG A 79 -12.77 7.14 -9.42
CA ARG A 79 -11.77 8.07 -9.96
C ARG A 79 -12.49 9.26 -10.58
N ARG A 80 -12.31 10.46 -10.01
CA ARG A 80 -12.12 11.74 -10.72
C ARG A 80 -11.47 12.72 -9.74
N GLY A 81 -10.29 13.21 -10.09
CA GLY A 81 -9.52 14.13 -9.26
C GLY A 81 -10.10 15.53 -9.26
N GLN A 82 -10.00 16.21 -8.12
CA GLN A 82 -9.38 17.53 -7.97
C GLN A 82 -9.27 17.90 -6.47
N ASN A 83 -8.26 18.71 -6.17
CA ASN A 83 -7.59 18.90 -4.88
C ASN A 83 -8.31 19.85 -3.90
N THR A 84 -9.27 19.39 -3.08
CA THR A 84 -9.85 20.25 -2.01
C THR A 84 -10.27 19.51 -0.73
N CYS A 85 -9.47 18.61 -0.17
CA CYS A 85 -9.80 18.01 1.14
C CYS A 85 -8.58 17.70 2.02
N PHE A 86 -7.70 18.69 2.22
CA PHE A 86 -6.46 18.53 3.02
C PHE A 86 -6.55 19.03 4.48
N THR A 87 -7.70 19.51 4.98
CA THR A 87 -7.73 20.28 6.24
C THR A 87 -8.56 19.71 7.39
N LEU A 88 -9.01 18.45 7.36
CA LEU A 88 -9.78 17.87 8.48
C LEU A 88 -9.29 16.51 9.00
N HIS A 89 -8.07 16.10 8.66
CA HIS A 89 -7.53 14.81 9.07
C HIS A 89 -6.13 14.93 9.66
N ASP A 90 -6.07 15.39 10.90
CA ASP A 90 -4.95 15.05 11.78
C ASP A 90 -5.49 14.62 13.14
N THR A 91 -5.58 13.30 13.31
CA THR A 91 -5.24 12.52 14.51
C THR A 91 -5.63 11.06 14.23
N GLN A 92 -4.60 10.27 13.93
CA GLN A 92 -4.39 8.83 14.18
C GLN A 92 -5.58 7.85 14.20
N GLU A 93 -5.45 6.81 13.37
CA GLU A 93 -6.15 5.52 13.40
C GLU A 93 -7.69 5.53 13.29
N LYS A 94 -8.21 5.47 12.05
CA LYS A 94 -9.40 4.68 11.67
C LYS A 94 -9.71 4.80 10.17
N GLN A 95 -9.69 3.66 9.49
CA GLN A 95 -10.35 3.24 8.24
C GLN A 95 -10.57 4.23 7.06
N PRO A 96 -10.39 3.77 5.81
CA PRO A 96 -10.53 4.63 4.63
C PRO A 96 -11.98 5.09 4.41
N ARG A 97 -12.20 6.41 4.32
CA ARG A 97 -13.34 7.03 3.59
C ARG A 97 -12.82 7.51 2.20
N PRO A 98 -13.62 7.85 1.17
CA PRO A 98 -15.09 7.87 0.97
C PRO A 98 -15.56 7.39 -0.45
N CYS A 99 -16.86 7.50 -0.76
CA CYS A 99 -17.42 7.48 -2.13
C CYS A 99 -17.65 8.92 -2.65
N PRO A 100 -17.08 9.35 -3.80
CA PRO A 100 -17.15 10.71 -4.35
C PRO A 100 -18.51 11.23 -4.85
N LYS A 101 -19.64 10.60 -4.51
CA LYS A 101 -20.98 11.00 -4.97
C LYS A 101 -22.04 11.13 -3.85
N ASN A 102 -21.66 11.35 -2.60
CA ASN A 102 -22.60 11.62 -1.48
C ASN A 102 -23.69 10.56 -1.20
N VAL A 103 -23.69 9.39 -1.85
CA VAL A 103 -24.75 8.38 -1.66
C VAL A 103 -24.72 7.80 -0.24
N CYS A 104 -23.53 7.54 0.32
CA CYS A 104 -23.42 7.08 1.70
C CYS A 104 -23.86 8.14 2.71
N ASP A 105 -23.54 9.41 2.46
CA ASP A 105 -23.85 10.51 3.37
C ASP A 105 -25.35 10.84 3.31
N THR A 106 -25.96 10.79 2.12
CA THR A 106 -27.40 10.99 1.99
C THR A 106 -28.20 9.85 2.61
N VAL A 107 -27.78 8.59 2.39
CA VAL A 107 -28.41 7.45 3.06
C VAL A 107 -28.24 7.54 4.57
N HIS A 108 -27.05 7.93 5.05
CA HIS A 108 -26.77 8.19 6.45
C HIS A 108 -27.70 9.26 7.03
N ASP A 109 -27.83 10.40 6.35
CA ASP A 109 -28.68 11.51 6.78
C ASP A 109 -30.16 11.13 6.77
N GLU A 110 -30.61 10.36 5.79
CA GLU A 110 -31.98 9.84 5.76
C GLU A 110 -32.24 8.83 6.89
N ILE A 111 -31.27 7.98 7.24
CA ILE A 111 -31.36 7.10 8.42
C ILE A 111 -31.46 7.95 9.69
N ILE A 112 -30.63 8.99 9.85
CA ILE A 112 -30.69 9.91 10.99
C ILE A 112 -32.05 10.61 11.06
N LYS A 113 -32.57 11.15 9.95
CA LYS A 113 -33.88 11.81 9.89
C LYS A 113 -35.03 10.89 10.30
N LYS A 114 -34.91 9.60 9.99
CA LYS A 114 -35.89 8.57 10.36
C LYS A 114 -35.65 8.00 11.76
N HIS A 115 -34.56 8.36 12.43
CA HIS A 115 -34.28 7.91 13.79
C HIS A 115 -35.04 8.74 14.82
N ALA A 116 -35.66 8.10 15.80
CA ALA A 116 -36.46 8.76 16.84
C ALA A 116 -35.61 9.18 18.05
N TRP A 117 -34.70 8.32 18.55
CA TRP A 117 -33.99 8.51 19.83
C TRP A 117 -32.53 8.04 19.79
N SER A 118 -31.61 8.60 20.56
CA SER A 118 -30.25 8.03 20.78
C SER A 118 -29.30 7.84 19.58
N GLY A 119 -29.71 8.25 18.37
CA GLY A 119 -28.91 8.15 17.15
C GLY A 119 -28.72 6.71 16.63
N PRO A 120 -28.27 6.54 15.37
CA PRO A 120 -28.20 5.21 14.77
C PRO A 120 -27.02 4.34 15.24
N SER A 121 -27.26 3.04 15.39
CA SER A 121 -26.27 2.04 15.81
C SER A 121 -25.40 1.53 14.67
N TRP A 122 -24.49 2.37 14.18
CA TRP A 122 -23.64 2.09 13.02
C TRP A 122 -22.80 0.81 13.14
N LYS A 123 -22.40 0.41 14.37
CA LYS A 123 -21.58 -0.78 14.59
C LYS A 123 -22.31 -2.10 14.31
N ASN A 124 -23.64 -2.10 14.31
CA ASN A 124 -24.43 -3.31 14.07
C ASN A 124 -24.61 -3.65 12.59
N THR A 125 -24.35 -2.70 11.70
CA THR A 125 -24.75 -2.80 10.30
C THR A 125 -23.56 -2.87 9.35
N SER A 126 -23.76 -3.51 8.20
CA SER A 126 -22.85 -3.46 7.07
C SER A 126 -23.42 -2.59 5.96
N ALA A 127 -22.80 -1.43 5.72
CA ALA A 127 -23.20 -0.50 4.66
C ALA A 127 -23.15 -1.10 3.26
N GLU A 128 -22.30 -2.12 3.05
CA GLU A 128 -22.18 -2.84 1.78
C GLU A 128 -23.46 -3.61 1.41
N GLN A 129 -24.27 -3.95 2.41
CA GLN A 129 -25.48 -4.74 2.26
C GLN A 129 -26.75 -3.90 2.30
N TRP A 130 -26.66 -2.58 2.53
CA TRP A 130 -27.83 -1.70 2.60
C TRP A 130 -28.67 -1.66 1.32
N GLY A 131 -28.08 -2.01 0.17
CA GLY A 131 -28.80 -2.07 -1.11
C GLY A 131 -29.55 -3.38 -1.35
N THR A 132 -29.20 -4.46 -0.66
CA THR A 132 -29.70 -5.82 -0.92
C THR A 132 -30.39 -6.46 0.27
N ASN A 133 -30.17 -5.93 1.47
CA ASN A 133 -30.71 -6.47 2.71
C ASN A 133 -31.31 -5.33 3.55
N SER A 134 -32.65 -5.27 3.56
CA SER A 134 -33.42 -4.29 4.33
C SER A 134 -33.09 -4.33 5.82
N TRP A 135 -32.79 -5.52 6.33
CA TRP A 135 -32.46 -5.76 7.72
C TRP A 135 -31.18 -5.06 8.18
N GLN A 136 -30.20 -4.90 7.28
CA GLN A 136 -28.98 -4.18 7.61
C GLN A 136 -29.27 -2.71 7.90
N ILE A 137 -30.22 -2.08 7.19
CA ILE A 137 -30.68 -0.73 7.56
C ILE A 137 -31.44 -0.76 8.88
N SER A 138 -32.29 -1.76 9.13
CA SER A 138 -33.04 -1.89 10.39
C SER A 138 -32.16 -1.91 11.63
N LYS A 139 -31.00 -2.56 11.56
CA LYS A 139 -30.04 -2.61 12.65
C LYS A 139 -29.53 -1.24 13.09
N CYS A 140 -29.61 -0.22 12.23
CA CYS A 140 -29.31 1.15 12.59
C CYS A 140 -30.28 1.68 13.67
N PHE A 141 -31.49 1.14 13.76
CA PHE A 141 -32.51 1.51 14.75
C PHE A 141 -32.50 0.60 15.99
N MET A 142 -31.57 -0.35 16.09
CA MET A 142 -31.43 -1.21 17.27
C MET A 142 -30.55 -0.57 18.35
N PRO A 143 -30.56 -1.11 19.59
CA PRO A 143 -29.57 -0.74 20.60
C PRO A 143 -28.14 -0.98 20.08
N PRO A 144 -27.14 -0.21 20.54
CA PRO A 144 -25.78 -0.30 20.02
C PRO A 144 -25.20 -1.70 20.19
N ASP A 145 -25.41 -2.37 21.32
CA ASP A 145 -24.77 -3.65 21.64
C ASP A 145 -25.68 -4.86 21.37
N GLY A 146 -25.06 -5.98 20.96
CA GLY A 146 -25.70 -7.31 20.92
C GLY A 146 -26.27 -7.77 19.57
N TYR A 147 -26.20 -6.97 18.51
CA TYR A 147 -26.88 -7.27 17.23
C TYR A 147 -25.97 -7.31 15.99
N THR A 148 -24.65 -7.28 16.17
CA THR A 148 -23.67 -7.35 15.07
C THR A 148 -23.78 -8.65 14.27
N GLY A 149 -23.93 -9.79 14.97
CA GLY A 149 -23.98 -11.12 14.35
C GLY A 149 -25.33 -11.56 13.76
N VAL A 150 -26.42 -10.86 14.08
CA VAL A 150 -27.78 -11.25 13.69
C VAL A 150 -28.02 -10.99 12.20
N GLN A 151 -28.25 -12.00 11.37
CA GLN A 151 -28.31 -11.79 9.91
C GLN A 151 -29.70 -11.42 9.39
N SER A 152 -30.75 -11.81 10.12
CA SER A 152 -32.14 -11.71 9.68
C SER A 152 -33.10 -11.29 10.79
N LEU A 153 -34.32 -10.93 10.41
CA LEU A 153 -35.42 -10.66 11.34
C LEU A 153 -35.84 -11.93 12.11
N GLN A 154 -35.71 -13.11 11.51
CA GLN A 154 -36.04 -14.40 12.10
C GLN A 154 -35.15 -14.68 13.32
N ASP A 155 -33.86 -14.37 13.18
CA ASP A 155 -32.83 -14.51 14.22
C ASP A 155 -32.91 -13.42 15.29
N THR A 156 -33.69 -12.37 15.06
CA THR A 156 -33.80 -11.23 15.98
C THR A 156 -34.78 -11.53 17.09
N ASP A 157 -34.41 -11.22 18.33
CA ASP A 157 -35.28 -11.41 19.47
C ASP A 157 -36.39 -10.35 19.56
N PHE A 158 -37.41 -10.59 20.39
CA PHE A 158 -38.54 -9.66 20.55
C PHE A 158 -38.09 -8.22 20.89
N ASN A 159 -37.09 -8.09 21.78
CA ASN A 159 -36.54 -6.80 22.15
C ASN A 159 -35.91 -6.07 20.95
N GLY A 160 -35.17 -6.77 20.09
CA GLY A 160 -34.61 -6.18 18.87
C GLY A 160 -35.70 -5.63 17.94
N ILE A 161 -36.74 -6.43 17.68
CA ILE A 161 -37.89 -6.03 16.85
C ILE A 161 -38.58 -4.78 17.41
N ILE A 162 -38.93 -4.80 18.70
CA ILE A 162 -39.61 -3.66 19.33
C ILE A 162 -38.73 -2.41 19.33
N ASN A 163 -37.42 -2.53 19.56
CA ASN A 163 -36.54 -1.37 19.49
C ASN A 163 -36.46 -0.78 18.08
N VAL A 164 -36.45 -1.60 17.02
CA VAL A 164 -36.56 -1.10 15.64
C VAL A 164 -37.83 -0.28 15.46
N MET A 165 -38.97 -0.78 15.94
CA MET A 165 -40.26 -0.07 15.85
C MET A 165 -40.29 1.23 16.67
N ILE A 166 -39.67 1.25 17.86
CA ILE A 166 -39.60 2.46 18.71
C ILE A 166 -38.67 3.52 18.11
N ASN A 167 -37.52 3.10 17.61
CA ASN A 167 -36.46 4.01 17.17
C ASN A 167 -36.60 4.45 15.72
N CYS A 168 -37.43 3.80 14.91
CA CYS A 168 -37.71 4.22 13.54
C CYS A 168 -39.03 5.00 13.47
N ARG A 169 -38.94 6.30 13.16
CA ARG A 169 -40.09 7.23 13.05
C ARG A 169 -41.18 6.77 12.08
N HIS A 170 -40.84 5.91 11.11
CA HIS A 170 -41.81 5.32 10.20
C HIS A 170 -42.90 4.55 10.95
N PHE A 171 -42.54 3.77 11.96
CA PHE A 171 -43.54 3.03 12.75
C PHE A 171 -44.36 3.96 13.64
N ALA A 172 -43.81 5.08 14.11
CA ALA A 172 -44.59 6.10 14.82
C ALA A 172 -45.70 6.71 13.94
N THR A 173 -45.51 6.77 12.62
CA THR A 173 -46.60 7.24 11.73
C THR A 173 -47.68 6.19 11.49
N ILE A 174 -47.39 4.91 11.72
CA ILE A 174 -48.31 3.80 11.46
C ILE A 174 -49.13 3.46 12.71
N PHE A 175 -48.49 3.42 13.88
CA PHE A 175 -49.15 3.13 15.13
C PHE A 175 -49.78 4.40 15.71
N SER A 176 -51.12 4.43 15.68
CA SER A 176 -51.97 5.54 16.13
C SER A 176 -51.71 6.02 17.57
N PHE A 177 -51.09 5.17 18.41
CA PHE A 177 -50.83 5.42 19.83
C PHE A 177 -49.47 6.05 20.16
N THR A 178 -48.67 6.46 19.17
CA THR A 178 -47.30 6.97 19.42
C THR A 178 -47.19 8.49 19.55
N VAL A 179 -48.29 9.24 19.48
CA VAL A 179 -48.27 10.70 19.66
C VAL A 179 -49.16 11.11 20.83
N ALA A 180 -48.56 11.22 22.01
CA ALA A 180 -48.91 12.28 22.95
C ALA A 180 -47.61 12.90 23.47
N PRO A 181 -47.13 14.01 22.88
CA PRO A 181 -45.95 14.73 23.35
C PRO A 181 -46.13 15.36 24.74
N GLN A 182 -47.29 15.18 25.38
CA GLN A 182 -47.65 15.85 26.64
C GLN A 182 -48.32 14.93 27.68
N SER A 183 -48.48 13.63 27.43
CA SER A 183 -48.95 12.71 28.47
C SER A 183 -47.80 11.82 28.93
N ASN A 184 -47.57 11.75 30.24
CA ASN A 184 -46.55 10.90 30.87
C ASN A 184 -46.80 9.38 30.70
N SER A 185 -47.68 8.98 29.77
CA SER A 185 -48.04 7.58 29.55
C SER A 185 -47.15 6.98 28.46
N PRO A 186 -46.37 5.91 28.75
CA PRO A 186 -45.53 5.27 27.75
C PRO A 186 -46.38 4.70 26.61
N CYS A 187 -45.93 4.90 25.37
CA CYS A 187 -46.60 4.33 24.19
C CYS A 187 -46.63 2.79 24.28
N LEU A 188 -47.56 2.17 23.57
CA LEU A 188 -47.80 0.72 23.65
C LEU A 188 -46.54 -0.12 23.36
N LEU A 189 -45.70 0.33 22.42
CA LEU A 189 -44.41 -0.29 22.11
C LEU A 189 -43.41 -0.16 23.27
N ALA A 190 -43.37 0.99 23.95
CA ALA A 190 -42.51 1.18 25.11
C ALA A 190 -42.97 0.27 26.27
N LYS A 191 -44.27 0.15 26.52
CA LYS A 191 -44.81 -0.81 27.49
C LYS A 191 -44.41 -2.25 27.16
N ALA A 192 -44.56 -2.66 25.91
CA ALA A 192 -44.16 -4.00 25.45
C ALA A 192 -42.65 -4.28 25.67
N ARG A 193 -41.80 -3.30 25.35
CA ARG A 193 -40.35 -3.35 25.62
C ARG A 193 -40.06 -3.51 27.11
N ASP A 194 -40.74 -2.72 27.95
CA ASP A 194 -40.49 -2.68 29.38
C ASP A 194 -40.93 -4.01 30.05
N PHE A 195 -42.01 -4.65 29.57
CA PHE A 195 -42.35 -6.02 29.97
C PHE A 195 -41.27 -7.02 29.56
N CYS A 196 -40.73 -6.95 28.34
CA CYS A 196 -39.65 -7.83 27.92
C CYS A 196 -38.42 -7.70 28.84
N LYS A 197 -38.06 -6.47 29.22
CA LYS A 197 -36.97 -6.21 30.16
C LYS A 197 -37.28 -6.78 31.54
N ALA A 198 -38.48 -6.54 32.06
CA ALA A 198 -38.91 -7.06 33.36
C ALA A 198 -38.80 -8.58 33.39
N VAL A 199 -39.38 -9.29 32.41
CA VAL A 199 -39.38 -10.76 32.35
C VAL A 199 -37.96 -11.33 32.23
N ARG A 200 -37.08 -10.71 31.45
CA ARG A 200 -35.72 -11.21 31.21
C ARG A 200 -34.74 -10.95 32.35
N HIS A 201 -34.91 -9.86 33.08
CA HIS A 201 -33.98 -9.46 34.14
C HIS A 201 -34.42 -9.90 35.53
N THR A 202 -35.57 -10.54 35.66
CA THR A 202 -35.99 -11.17 36.91
C THR A 202 -35.08 -12.36 37.25
N THR A 203 -34.26 -12.23 38.29
CA THR A 203 -33.26 -13.24 38.71
C THR A 203 -33.88 -14.49 39.37
N ASP A 204 -35.09 -14.39 39.90
CA ASP A 204 -35.80 -15.51 40.56
C ASP A 204 -36.84 -16.19 39.64
N CYS A 205 -36.92 -15.76 38.38
CA CYS A 205 -37.88 -16.23 37.39
C CYS A 205 -39.34 -16.15 37.87
N LYS A 206 -39.71 -15.08 38.58
CA LYS A 206 -41.07 -14.87 39.12
C LYS A 206 -41.78 -13.68 38.50
N VAL A 207 -43.02 -13.87 38.07
CA VAL A 207 -43.89 -12.80 37.56
C VAL A 207 -45.22 -12.83 38.28
N LYS A 208 -45.61 -11.70 38.88
CA LYS A 208 -46.93 -11.54 39.52
C LYS A 208 -48.04 -11.64 38.49
N ASP A 209 -49.17 -12.23 38.88
CA ASP A 209 -50.35 -12.40 38.01
C ASP A 209 -50.85 -11.08 37.42
N THR A 210 -50.81 -9.99 38.21
CA THR A 210 -51.19 -8.65 37.73
C THR A 210 -50.30 -8.17 36.58
N VAL A 211 -48.99 -8.35 36.69
CA VAL A 211 -48.01 -7.97 35.66
C VAL A 211 -48.21 -8.82 34.40
N LEU A 212 -48.50 -10.11 34.57
CA LEU A 212 -48.77 -11.01 33.45
C LEU A 212 -50.03 -10.60 32.68
N LYS A 213 -51.12 -10.31 33.38
CA LYS A 213 -52.39 -9.85 32.77
C LYS A 213 -52.23 -8.52 32.03
N ASP A 214 -51.49 -7.58 32.63
CA ASP A 214 -51.18 -6.30 31.98
C ASP A 214 -50.36 -6.50 30.71
N MET A 215 -49.43 -7.46 30.72
CA MET A 215 -48.62 -7.82 29.56
C MET A 215 -49.48 -8.45 28.46
N PHE A 216 -50.32 -9.44 28.77
CA PHE A 216 -51.25 -10.04 27.79
C PHE A 216 -52.17 -9.00 27.16
N THR A 217 -52.75 -8.13 27.99
CA THR A 217 -53.59 -7.04 27.53
C THR A 217 -52.83 -6.11 26.58
N SER A 218 -51.60 -5.76 26.92
CA SER A 218 -50.76 -4.89 26.09
C SER A 218 -50.38 -5.54 24.76
N PHE A 219 -50.00 -6.82 24.75
CA PHE A 219 -49.65 -7.54 23.51
C PHE A 219 -50.86 -7.76 22.60
N LYS A 220 -52.00 -8.16 23.16
CA LYS A 220 -53.26 -8.26 22.39
C LYS A 220 -53.67 -6.92 21.80
N THR A 221 -53.55 -5.83 22.57
CA THR A 221 -53.85 -4.48 22.08
C THR A 221 -52.91 -4.09 20.95
N LEU A 222 -51.62 -4.44 21.05
CA LEU A 222 -50.62 -4.14 20.02
C LEU A 222 -50.91 -4.88 18.72
N LEU A 223 -51.19 -6.19 18.82
CA LEU A 223 -51.49 -7.03 17.65
C LEU A 223 -52.86 -6.75 17.04
N ASN A 224 -53.77 -6.13 17.79
CA ASN A 224 -55.08 -5.68 17.30
C ASN A 224 -55.14 -4.19 16.94
N ASP A 225 -53.99 -3.53 16.72
CA ASP A 225 -54.02 -2.13 16.30
C ASP A 225 -54.83 -2.00 14.99
N PRO A 226 -55.95 -1.25 14.99
CA PRO A 226 -56.88 -1.20 13.87
C PRO A 226 -56.28 -0.54 12.63
N MET A 227 -55.20 0.22 12.77
CA MET A 227 -54.57 0.91 11.64
C MET A 227 -53.64 0.02 10.83
N CYS A 228 -53.05 -1.02 11.44
CA CYS A 228 -51.98 -1.77 10.78
C CYS A 228 -51.97 -3.28 10.96
N LEU A 229 -52.45 -3.82 12.10
CA LEU A 229 -52.30 -5.24 12.42
C LEU A 229 -53.63 -5.98 12.55
N ALA A 230 -54.76 -5.28 12.66
CA ALA A 230 -56.08 -5.92 12.77
C ALA A 230 -56.45 -6.84 11.58
N ASN A 231 -55.89 -6.59 10.39
CA ASN A 231 -56.11 -7.42 9.20
C ASN A 231 -54.90 -8.30 8.86
N ASP A 232 -53.83 -8.27 9.66
CA ASP A 232 -52.64 -9.10 9.42
C ASP A 232 -52.88 -10.52 9.94
N GLN A 233 -52.79 -11.51 9.04
CA GLN A 233 -53.11 -12.90 9.36
C GLN A 233 -52.25 -13.45 10.51
N TYR A 234 -50.94 -13.14 10.53
CA TYR A 234 -50.02 -13.64 11.54
C TYR A 234 -50.23 -12.94 12.89
N ALA A 235 -50.55 -11.65 12.88
CA ALA A 235 -50.91 -10.93 14.09
C ALA A 235 -52.20 -11.48 14.71
N GLN A 236 -53.23 -11.76 13.90
CA GLN A 236 -54.50 -12.33 14.37
C GLN A 236 -54.32 -13.76 14.89
N GLU A 237 -53.50 -14.58 14.24
CA GLU A 237 -53.14 -15.90 14.75
C GLU A 237 -52.43 -15.81 16.12
N ALA A 238 -51.49 -14.87 16.25
CA ALA A 238 -50.80 -14.63 17.51
C ALA A 238 -51.77 -14.16 18.63
N VAL A 239 -52.77 -13.32 18.31
CA VAL A 239 -53.83 -12.93 19.27
C VAL A 239 -54.60 -14.14 19.78
N LEU A 240 -55.01 -15.05 18.89
CA LEU A 240 -55.71 -16.28 19.27
C LEU A 240 -54.84 -17.16 20.19
N GLN A 241 -53.56 -17.33 19.85
CA GLN A 241 -52.62 -18.08 20.69
C GLN A 241 -52.40 -17.42 22.06
N LEU A 242 -52.36 -16.08 22.13
CA LEU A 242 -52.26 -15.36 23.41
C LEU A 242 -53.53 -15.53 24.26
N MET A 243 -54.72 -15.49 23.66
CA MET A 243 -55.99 -15.72 24.36
C MET A 243 -56.07 -17.16 24.91
N GLN A 244 -55.59 -18.14 24.15
CA GLN A 244 -55.48 -19.52 24.62
C GLN A 244 -54.50 -19.60 25.79
N LEU A 245 -53.29 -19.06 25.65
CA LEU A 245 -52.26 -19.09 26.69
C LEU A 245 -52.68 -18.37 28.00
N GLU A 246 -53.46 -17.29 27.89
CA GLU A 246 -54.00 -16.55 29.02
C GLU A 246 -55.03 -17.38 29.80
N ASN A 247 -56.00 -17.97 29.09
CA ASN A 247 -57.10 -18.73 29.68
C ASN A 247 -56.73 -20.17 30.07
N ASP A 248 -55.69 -20.72 29.46
CA ASP A 248 -55.17 -22.03 29.82
C ASP A 248 -54.70 -21.98 31.27
N THR A 249 -55.45 -22.61 32.17
CA THR A 249 -54.83 -23.22 33.34
C THR A 249 -53.75 -24.11 32.77
N ILE A 250 -52.49 -23.75 32.99
CA ILE A 250 -51.37 -24.57 32.56
C ILE A 250 -51.57 -25.92 33.22
N ASN A 251 -52.18 -26.86 32.48
CA ASN A 251 -52.17 -28.24 32.84
C ASN A 251 -50.70 -28.63 32.69
N MET A 252 -50.16 -29.32 33.69
CA MET A 252 -48.80 -29.83 33.67
C MET A 252 -48.49 -30.53 32.34
N GLU A 253 -49.48 -31.17 31.70
CA GLU A 253 -49.41 -31.73 30.34
C GLU A 253 -48.85 -30.75 29.29
N ASN A 254 -49.31 -29.50 29.25
CA ASN A 254 -48.87 -28.49 28.28
C ASN A 254 -47.46 -27.99 28.59
N VAL A 255 -47.10 -27.85 29.87
CA VAL A 255 -45.72 -27.56 30.29
C VAL A 255 -44.79 -28.72 29.97
N TYR A 256 -45.22 -29.96 30.19
CA TYR A 256 -44.46 -31.15 29.80
C TYR A 256 -44.24 -31.19 28.30
N ARG A 257 -45.26 -30.90 27.50
CA ARG A 257 -45.15 -30.84 26.04
C ARG A 257 -44.20 -29.75 25.59
N LEU A 258 -44.26 -28.57 26.22
CA LEU A 258 -43.34 -27.47 25.93
C LEU A 258 -41.90 -27.81 26.33
N MET A 259 -41.71 -28.40 27.51
CA MET A 259 -40.41 -28.87 27.98
C MET A 259 -39.86 -30.01 27.10
N GLN A 260 -40.72 -30.89 26.59
CA GLN A 260 -40.34 -31.92 25.63
C GLN A 260 -39.91 -31.30 24.31
N ASN A 261 -40.64 -30.32 23.78
CA ASN A 261 -40.24 -29.60 22.57
C ASN A 261 -38.92 -28.85 22.75
N VAL A 262 -38.71 -28.23 23.92
CA VAL A 262 -37.44 -27.57 24.27
C VAL A 262 -36.32 -28.59 24.42
N GLN A 263 -36.57 -29.72 25.09
CA GLN A 263 -35.60 -30.81 25.26
C GLN A 263 -35.23 -31.43 23.91
N GLU A 264 -36.21 -31.66 23.03
CA GLU A 264 -36.00 -32.17 21.68
C GLU A 264 -35.23 -31.16 20.83
N SER A 265 -35.54 -29.86 20.93
CA SER A 265 -34.78 -28.80 20.28
C SER A 265 -33.33 -28.74 20.76
N ILE A 266 -33.10 -28.85 22.08
CA ILE A 266 -31.76 -28.93 22.68
C ILE A 266 -31.05 -30.20 22.22
N GLN A 267 -31.72 -31.34 22.18
CA GLN A 267 -31.15 -32.62 21.77
C GLN A 267 -30.79 -32.60 20.27
N ASN A 268 -31.65 -32.03 19.43
CA ASN A 268 -31.40 -31.85 18.00
C ASN A 268 -30.21 -30.91 17.78
N ALA A 269 -30.15 -29.79 18.51
CA ALA A 269 -29.00 -28.89 18.48
C ALA A 269 -27.70 -29.59 18.96
N ALA A 270 -27.77 -30.39 20.02
CA ALA A 270 -26.65 -31.17 20.51
C ALA A 270 -26.18 -32.23 19.49
N ASN A 271 -27.11 -32.93 18.85
CA ASN A 271 -26.82 -33.90 17.80
C ASN A 271 -26.21 -33.22 16.57
N SER A 272 -26.76 -32.08 16.13
CA SER A 272 -26.18 -31.27 15.05
C SER A 272 -24.76 -30.81 15.41
N ASN A 273 -24.54 -30.34 16.63
CA ASN A 273 -23.20 -29.97 17.10
C ASN A 273 -22.25 -31.17 17.16
N MET A 274 -22.73 -32.35 17.55
CA MET A 274 -21.93 -33.58 17.51
C MET A 274 -21.56 -33.98 16.08
N HIS A 275 -22.46 -33.84 15.11
CA HIS A 275 -22.16 -34.05 13.69
C HIS A 275 -21.14 -33.03 13.17
N ILE A 276 -21.24 -31.77 13.59
CA ILE A 276 -20.26 -30.72 13.26
C ILE A 276 -18.89 -31.07 13.86
N LEU A 277 -18.83 -31.46 15.13
CA LEU A 277 -17.58 -31.86 15.78
C LEU A 277 -16.95 -33.07 15.10
N LYS A 278 -17.74 -34.08 14.73
CA LYS A 278 -17.25 -35.22 13.95
C LYS A 278 -16.73 -34.80 12.58
N ALA A 279 -17.45 -33.92 11.87
CA ALA A 279 -17.00 -33.39 10.59
C ALA A 279 -15.71 -32.56 10.72
N MET A 280 -15.55 -31.82 11.83
CA MET A 280 -14.32 -31.10 12.14
C MET A 280 -13.15 -32.05 12.42
N ASP A 281 -13.37 -33.14 13.15
CA ASP A 281 -12.35 -34.17 13.37
C ASP A 281 -11.99 -34.92 12.08
N ASP A 282 -12.97 -35.26 11.24
CA ASP A 282 -12.74 -35.87 9.93
C ASP A 282 -11.95 -34.92 9.01
N MET A 283 -12.29 -33.63 9.01
CA MET A 283 -11.57 -32.60 8.27
C MET A 283 -10.15 -32.41 8.82
N LYS A 284 -9.96 -32.47 10.14
CA LYS A 284 -8.63 -32.43 10.76
C LYS A 284 -7.78 -33.61 10.35
N ASN A 285 -8.32 -34.83 10.43
CA ASN A 285 -7.64 -36.05 10.00
C ASN A 285 -7.30 -36.02 8.49
N TYR A 286 -8.20 -35.48 7.67
CA TYR A 286 -7.95 -35.26 6.24
C TYR A 286 -6.80 -34.27 6.02
N MET A 287 -6.82 -33.12 6.71
CA MET A 287 -5.74 -32.14 6.64
C MET A 287 -4.41 -32.73 7.08
N ASP A 288 -4.37 -33.49 8.18
CA ASP A 288 -3.15 -34.12 8.68
C ASP A 288 -2.61 -35.16 7.69
N LYS A 289 -3.48 -35.96 7.05
CA LYS A 289 -3.09 -36.93 6.03
C LYS A 289 -2.51 -36.26 4.77
N HIS A 290 -3.08 -35.13 4.35
CA HIS A 290 -2.64 -34.42 3.14
C HIS A 290 -1.57 -33.35 3.40
N LYS A 291 -1.22 -33.10 4.67
CA LYS A 291 -0.19 -32.13 5.05
C LYS A 291 1.16 -32.44 4.42
N ASP A 292 1.56 -33.72 4.42
CA ASP A 292 2.85 -34.13 3.87
C ASP A 292 2.88 -34.04 2.34
N GLU A 293 1.78 -34.39 1.67
CA GLU A 293 1.64 -34.22 0.22
C GLU A 293 1.64 -32.74 -0.19
N PHE A 294 0.92 -31.90 0.57
CA PHE A 294 0.91 -30.46 0.36
C PHE A 294 2.31 -29.85 0.57
N ASN A 295 2.99 -30.19 1.66
CA ASN A 295 4.35 -29.75 1.92
C ASN A 295 5.31 -30.19 0.82
N LYS A 296 5.18 -31.43 0.32
CA LYS A 296 5.96 -31.93 -0.82
C LYS A 296 5.69 -31.11 -2.09
N HIS A 297 4.43 -30.75 -2.36
CA HIS A 297 4.08 -29.92 -3.51
C HIS A 297 4.62 -28.49 -3.37
N VAL A 298 4.53 -27.90 -2.17
CA VAL A 298 5.09 -26.58 -1.87
C VAL A 298 6.60 -26.56 -2.05
N GLU A 299 7.32 -27.59 -1.57
CA GLU A 299 8.77 -27.65 -1.77
C GLU A 299 9.16 -27.88 -3.24
N GLN A 300 8.39 -28.66 -3.99
CA GLN A 300 8.59 -28.76 -5.44
C GLN A 300 8.39 -27.40 -6.12
N GLN A 301 7.30 -26.68 -5.80
CA GLN A 301 7.05 -25.35 -6.37
C GLN A 301 8.16 -24.35 -5.99
N LYS A 302 8.68 -24.39 -4.76
CA LYS A 302 9.81 -23.56 -4.35
C LYS A 302 11.05 -23.85 -5.19
N GLN A 303 11.38 -25.13 -5.42
CA GLN A 303 12.51 -25.51 -6.26
C GLN A 303 12.33 -25.03 -7.70
N ASP A 304 11.14 -25.17 -8.27
CA ASP A 304 10.82 -24.73 -9.63
C ASP A 304 10.91 -23.20 -9.77
N ILE A 305 10.41 -22.44 -8.78
CA ILE A 305 10.51 -20.98 -8.73
C ILE A 305 11.97 -20.54 -8.65
N VAL A 306 12.78 -21.18 -7.79
CA VAL A 306 14.21 -20.86 -7.65
C VAL A 306 14.95 -21.14 -8.96
N ALA A 307 14.70 -22.29 -9.60
CA ALA A 307 15.31 -22.64 -10.88
C ALA A 307 14.95 -21.62 -11.98
N THR A 308 13.67 -21.26 -12.08
CA THR A 308 13.16 -20.28 -13.06
C THR A 308 13.74 -18.89 -12.82
N THR A 309 13.81 -18.46 -11.55
CA THR A 309 14.36 -17.16 -11.16
C THR A 309 15.85 -17.08 -11.50
N ASN A 310 16.63 -18.12 -11.19
CA ASN A 310 18.05 -18.17 -11.52
C ASN A 310 18.30 -18.13 -13.03
N GLN A 311 17.48 -18.83 -13.82
CA GLN A 311 17.54 -18.78 -15.28
C GLN A 311 17.23 -17.37 -15.81
N CYS A 312 16.22 -16.70 -15.25
CA CYS A 312 15.87 -15.33 -15.62
C CYS A 312 16.99 -14.34 -15.27
N ILE A 313 17.54 -14.42 -14.05
CA ILE A 313 18.68 -13.59 -13.61
C ILE A 313 19.87 -13.77 -14.56
N GLN A 314 20.23 -15.01 -14.91
CA GLN A 314 21.34 -15.26 -15.84
C GLN A 314 21.09 -14.66 -17.23
N SER A 315 19.85 -14.71 -17.74
CA SER A 315 19.50 -14.11 -19.04
C SER A 315 19.58 -12.59 -19.03
N VAL A 316 19.08 -11.94 -17.97
CA VAL A 316 19.11 -10.48 -17.80
C VAL A 316 20.55 -9.99 -17.59
N HIS A 317 21.35 -10.72 -16.81
CA HIS A 317 22.74 -10.35 -16.55
C HIS A 317 23.60 -10.45 -17.82
N LYS A 318 23.36 -11.46 -18.68
CA LYS A 318 24.04 -11.59 -19.98
C LYS A 318 23.63 -10.51 -20.98
N ALA A 319 22.37 -10.08 -20.98
CA ALA A 319 21.90 -8.98 -21.83
C ALA A 319 22.46 -7.63 -21.36
N LYS A 320 22.42 -7.35 -20.06
CA LYS A 320 22.86 -6.09 -19.47
C LYS A 320 24.37 -5.87 -19.59
N ILE A 321 25.20 -6.92 -19.45
CA ILE A 321 26.65 -6.80 -19.66
C ILE A 321 26.99 -6.39 -21.10
N LYS A 322 26.26 -6.91 -22.10
CA LYS A 322 26.52 -6.59 -23.50
C LYS A 322 26.13 -5.16 -23.88
N ASP A 323 25.03 -4.65 -23.33
CA ASP A 323 24.60 -3.27 -23.57
C ASP A 323 25.49 -2.25 -22.83
N ASP A 324 25.95 -2.58 -21.62
CA ASP A 324 26.82 -1.70 -20.82
C ASP A 324 28.26 -1.59 -21.39
N GLU A 325 28.79 -2.66 -22.02
CA GLU A 325 30.13 -2.64 -22.65
C GLU A 325 30.18 -1.83 -23.95
N ALA A 326 29.14 -1.90 -24.78
CA ALA A 326 29.03 -1.09 -25.99
C ALA A 326 28.92 0.40 -25.65
N SER A 327 28.05 0.74 -24.69
CA SER A 327 27.87 2.10 -24.18
C SER A 327 29.15 2.70 -23.57
N TYR A 328 29.94 1.89 -22.85
CA TYR A 328 31.21 2.34 -22.28
C TYR A 328 32.27 2.64 -23.35
N THR A 329 32.37 1.81 -24.39
CA THR A 329 33.36 1.97 -25.46
C THR A 329 33.12 3.26 -26.25
N ASP A 330 31.87 3.59 -26.54
CA ASP A 330 31.51 4.82 -27.25
C ASP A 330 31.77 6.07 -26.39
N ALA A 331 31.46 6.00 -25.08
CA ALA A 331 31.74 7.09 -24.15
C ALA A 331 33.24 7.38 -24.00
N ILE A 332 34.09 6.34 -23.96
CA ILE A 332 35.56 6.50 -23.95
C ILE A 332 36.04 7.25 -25.19
N LYS A 333 35.56 6.85 -26.36
CA LYS A 333 35.99 7.46 -27.63
C LYS A 333 35.56 8.92 -27.73
N ASP A 334 34.34 9.25 -27.30
CA ASP A 334 33.89 10.64 -27.21
C ASP A 334 34.80 11.45 -26.28
N PHE A 335 35.10 10.91 -25.09
CA PHE A 335 35.98 11.57 -24.13
C PHE A 335 37.39 11.80 -24.69
N GLN A 336 37.98 10.79 -25.34
CA GLN A 336 39.29 10.89 -25.96
C GLN A 336 39.32 11.93 -27.08
N GLY A 337 38.28 11.95 -27.93
CA GLY A 337 38.15 12.92 -29.02
C GLY A 337 38.09 14.36 -28.50
N ARG A 338 37.28 14.62 -27.47
CA ARG A 338 37.19 15.96 -26.88
C ARG A 338 38.47 16.39 -26.16
N LEU A 339 39.16 15.46 -25.49
CA LEU A 339 40.46 15.74 -24.85
C LEU A 339 41.52 16.12 -25.89
N ILE A 340 41.59 15.38 -27.00
CA ILE A 340 42.49 15.69 -28.12
C ILE A 340 42.17 17.08 -28.69
N GLN A 341 40.88 17.38 -28.92
CA GLN A 341 40.47 18.70 -29.40
C GLN A 341 40.89 19.82 -28.44
N HIS A 342 40.71 19.62 -27.13
CA HIS A 342 41.16 20.57 -26.12
C HIS A 342 42.66 20.85 -26.22
N TYR A 343 43.50 19.82 -26.34
CA TYR A 343 44.94 20.02 -26.47
C TYR A 343 45.37 20.64 -27.80
N HIS A 344 44.71 20.31 -28.90
CA HIS A 344 44.97 21.01 -30.16
C HIS A 344 44.70 22.51 -30.02
N ILE A 345 43.68 22.92 -29.27
CA ILE A 345 43.41 24.34 -29.01
C ILE A 345 44.45 24.90 -28.03
N ALA A 346 44.64 24.28 -26.87
CA ALA A 346 45.44 24.82 -25.77
C ALA A 346 46.96 24.78 -26.00
N LEU A 347 47.45 23.82 -26.79
CA LEU A 347 48.89 23.58 -26.98
C LEU A 347 49.35 23.77 -28.42
N SER A 348 48.47 24.20 -29.34
CA SER A 348 48.87 24.54 -30.71
C SER A 348 49.87 25.69 -30.72
N HIS A 349 49.72 26.63 -29.79
CA HIS A 349 50.58 27.79 -29.66
C HIS A 349 51.16 27.84 -28.25
N LEU A 350 52.44 28.15 -28.15
CA LEU A 350 53.07 28.43 -26.86
C LEU A 350 53.57 29.87 -26.83
N SER A 351 53.34 30.51 -25.69
CA SER A 351 53.93 31.80 -25.39
C SER A 351 55.44 31.62 -25.16
N ILE A 352 56.24 32.27 -26.01
CA ILE A 352 57.71 32.21 -25.95
C ILE A 352 58.24 32.95 -24.71
N SER A 353 57.49 33.95 -24.23
CA SER A 353 57.82 34.70 -23.03
C SER A 353 56.54 35.11 -22.31
N PRO A 354 56.43 34.86 -21.00
CA PRO A 354 55.33 35.36 -20.18
C PRO A 354 55.14 36.89 -20.26
N LEU A 355 56.20 37.62 -20.63
CA LEU A 355 56.23 39.08 -20.75
C LEU A 355 55.81 39.58 -22.14
N LEU A 356 55.71 38.70 -23.14
CA LEU A 356 55.36 39.02 -24.53
C LEU A 356 54.13 38.20 -24.95
N GLN A 357 52.98 38.51 -24.34
CA GLN A 357 51.70 37.86 -24.64
C GLN A 357 51.23 38.03 -26.11
N SER A 358 51.86 38.91 -26.89
CA SER A 358 51.47 39.22 -28.27
C SER A 358 52.14 38.33 -29.33
N VAL A 359 52.97 37.35 -28.95
CA VAL A 359 53.71 36.50 -29.90
C VAL A 359 53.60 35.04 -29.52
N ASP A 360 52.40 34.51 -29.67
CA ASP A 360 52.16 33.08 -29.67
C ASP A 360 52.64 32.47 -30.99
N LYS A 361 53.54 31.48 -30.92
CA LYS A 361 54.01 30.76 -32.10
C LYS A 361 53.55 29.31 -32.09
N PRO A 362 53.26 28.71 -33.26
CA PRO A 362 52.97 27.30 -33.35
C PRO A 362 54.08 26.46 -32.72
N LEU A 363 53.72 25.47 -31.92
CA LEU A 363 54.69 24.61 -31.21
C LEU A 363 55.72 24.00 -32.18
N GLN A 364 55.29 23.63 -33.39
CA GLN A 364 56.13 23.03 -34.42
C GLN A 364 57.22 23.99 -34.93
N GLU A 365 56.96 25.30 -34.94
CA GLU A 365 57.93 26.30 -35.41
C GLU A 365 59.04 26.57 -34.39
N ILE A 366 58.75 26.35 -33.11
CA ILE A 366 59.67 26.69 -32.01
C ILE A 366 60.32 25.46 -31.38
N PHE A 367 59.75 24.27 -31.58
CA PHE A 367 60.24 23.07 -30.94
C PHE A 367 61.56 22.61 -31.55
N VAL A 368 62.62 22.66 -30.74
CA VAL A 368 63.91 22.05 -31.05
C VAL A 368 64.09 20.83 -30.16
N LYS A 369 64.38 19.67 -30.76
CA LYS A 369 64.55 18.41 -30.03
C LYS A 369 65.65 18.54 -28.94
N PRO A 370 65.31 18.39 -27.66
CA PRO A 370 66.31 18.46 -26.60
C PRO A 370 67.15 17.19 -26.51
N ALA A 371 68.39 17.33 -26.05
CA ALA A 371 69.23 16.19 -25.66
C ALA A 371 68.86 15.74 -24.24
N ILE A 372 68.15 14.62 -24.14
CA ILE A 372 67.69 14.06 -22.85
C ILE A 372 68.58 12.89 -22.46
N TYR A 373 69.02 12.84 -21.20
CA TYR A 373 69.88 11.78 -20.68
C TYR A 373 69.24 11.09 -19.48
N LYS A 374 69.17 9.76 -19.50
CA LYS A 374 68.78 8.96 -18.33
C LYS A 374 69.94 8.91 -17.34
N LYS A 375 69.70 9.36 -16.11
CA LYS A 375 70.66 9.21 -15.00
C LYS A 375 70.49 7.84 -14.35
N GLU A 376 71.51 7.00 -14.41
CA GLU A 376 71.57 5.76 -13.64
C GLU A 376 72.30 6.01 -12.33
N ILE A 377 71.62 5.75 -11.22
CA ILE A 377 72.15 5.88 -9.87
C ILE A 377 72.42 4.48 -9.33
N ASP A 378 73.62 4.25 -8.80
CA ASP A 378 73.92 2.98 -8.14
C ASP A 378 73.27 2.86 -6.75
N LYS A 379 73.45 1.70 -6.12
CA LYS A 379 72.93 1.42 -4.76
C LYS A 379 73.44 2.40 -3.69
N ASN A 380 74.52 3.14 -3.97
CA ASN A 380 75.14 4.10 -3.06
C ASN A 380 74.76 5.55 -3.38
N GLY A 381 73.81 5.78 -4.28
CA GLY A 381 73.40 7.13 -4.68
C GLY A 381 74.36 7.82 -5.65
N LYS A 382 75.40 7.11 -6.15
CA LYS A 382 76.39 7.70 -7.06
C LYS A 382 75.95 7.49 -8.51
N GLN A 383 76.02 8.56 -9.30
CA GLN A 383 75.71 8.49 -10.73
C GLN A 383 76.78 7.64 -11.43
N THR A 384 76.34 6.58 -12.11
CA THR A 384 77.25 5.59 -12.71
C THR A 384 77.31 5.67 -14.23
N LYS A 385 76.20 5.98 -14.92
CA LYS A 385 76.15 6.14 -16.38
C LYS A 385 75.05 7.11 -16.82
N SER A 386 75.27 7.78 -17.95
CA SER A 386 74.27 8.60 -18.64
C SER A 386 74.07 8.09 -20.07
N LYS A 387 72.88 7.58 -20.39
CA LYS A 387 72.50 7.20 -21.76
C LYS A 387 71.60 8.28 -22.34
N GLN A 388 71.94 8.80 -23.52
CA GLN A 388 71.03 9.70 -24.24
C GLN A 388 69.80 8.92 -24.72
N LEU A 389 68.61 9.49 -24.49
CA LEU A 389 67.35 8.90 -24.90
C LEU A 389 67.01 9.34 -26.32
N THR A 390 66.70 8.36 -27.18
CA THR A 390 66.46 8.59 -28.61
C THR A 390 65.08 8.13 -29.07
N THR A 391 64.37 7.40 -28.22
CA THR A 391 63.04 6.82 -28.46
C THR A 391 62.10 7.08 -27.26
N TYR A 392 60.78 7.11 -27.50
CA TYR A 392 59.77 7.11 -26.44
C TYR A 392 59.84 5.83 -25.61
N LYS A 393 60.25 4.72 -26.21
CA LYS A 393 60.47 3.45 -25.51
C LYS A 393 61.59 3.56 -24.48
N ASP A 394 62.72 4.19 -24.83
CA ASP A 394 63.79 4.49 -23.89
C ASP A 394 63.32 5.40 -22.74
N PHE A 395 62.35 6.28 -23.02
CA PHE A 395 61.82 7.26 -22.08
C PHE A 395 60.80 6.66 -21.10
N LEU A 396 59.86 5.86 -21.61
CA LEU A 396 58.71 5.35 -20.85
C LEU A 396 58.93 3.95 -20.26
N PHE A 397 59.88 3.15 -20.79
CA PHE A 397 60.05 1.76 -20.39
C PHE A 397 61.46 1.44 -19.86
N ASN A 398 61.52 0.50 -18.91
CA ASN A 398 62.75 -0.15 -18.44
C ASN A 398 62.60 -1.67 -18.53
N ASP A 399 63.42 -2.34 -19.35
CA ASP A 399 63.39 -3.80 -19.54
C ASP A 399 61.96 -4.33 -19.77
N SER A 400 61.23 -3.67 -20.68
CA SER A 400 59.83 -3.98 -21.04
C SER A 400 58.77 -3.68 -19.98
N LYS A 401 59.14 -3.09 -18.83
CA LYS A 401 58.19 -2.60 -17.81
C LYS A 401 58.02 -1.09 -17.94
N LEU A 402 56.77 -0.62 -17.91
CA LEU A 402 56.45 0.80 -17.90
C LEU A 402 56.96 1.45 -16.61
N HIS A 403 57.68 2.57 -16.73
CA HIS A 403 58.04 3.41 -15.59
C HIS A 403 56.76 3.99 -14.99
N LYS A 404 56.52 3.72 -13.69
CA LYS A 404 55.38 4.29 -12.97
C LYS A 404 55.53 5.80 -12.71
N HIS A 405 56.77 6.23 -12.48
CA HIS A 405 57.11 7.63 -12.22
C HIS A 405 58.37 7.99 -13.00
N ILE A 406 58.33 9.12 -13.70
CA ILE A 406 59.44 9.67 -14.47
C ILE A 406 59.67 11.08 -13.96
N PHE A 407 60.87 11.33 -13.46
CA PHE A 407 61.26 12.66 -13.01
C PHE A 407 62.17 13.30 -14.06
N LEU A 408 61.69 14.39 -14.67
CA LEU A 408 62.44 15.16 -15.65
C LEU A 408 63.05 16.39 -14.97
N GLN A 409 64.38 16.44 -14.92
CA GLN A 409 65.12 17.54 -14.31
C GLN A 409 65.87 18.35 -15.36
N GLY A 410 65.89 19.67 -15.19
CA GLY A 410 66.71 20.59 -15.97
C GLY A 410 66.60 22.00 -15.41
N GLU A 411 67.60 22.83 -15.69
CA GLU A 411 67.62 24.24 -15.30
C GLU A 411 66.36 25.00 -15.82
N PRO A 412 65.97 26.12 -15.20
CA PRO A 412 64.96 27.02 -15.74
C PRO A 412 65.29 27.41 -17.20
N GLY A 413 64.28 27.43 -18.07
CA GLY A 413 64.47 27.75 -19.49
C GLY A 413 64.99 26.61 -20.39
N MET A 414 65.30 25.42 -19.86
CA MET A 414 65.75 24.27 -20.66
C MET A 414 64.67 23.63 -21.56
N GLY A 415 63.46 24.19 -21.60
CA GLY A 415 62.35 23.72 -22.44
C GLY A 415 61.55 22.54 -21.88
N LYS A 416 61.48 22.38 -20.55
CA LYS A 416 60.71 21.30 -19.88
C LYS A 416 59.22 21.34 -20.25
N THR A 417 58.56 22.50 -20.08
CA THR A 417 57.18 22.75 -20.48
C THR A 417 56.95 22.52 -21.98
N THR A 418 57.88 22.98 -22.82
CA THR A 418 57.80 22.80 -24.28
C THR A 418 57.87 21.31 -24.64
N LEU A 419 58.73 20.54 -23.96
CA LEU A 419 58.79 19.09 -24.12
C LEU A 419 57.49 18.42 -23.67
N ALA A 420 56.96 18.77 -22.49
CA ALA A 420 55.68 18.27 -22.00
C ALA A 420 54.54 18.50 -23.01
N ALA A 421 54.40 19.73 -23.50
CA ALA A 421 53.41 20.07 -24.52
C ALA A 421 53.59 19.26 -25.82
N LYS A 422 54.85 19.05 -26.25
CA LYS A 422 55.14 18.27 -27.46
C LYS A 422 54.84 16.78 -27.28
N ILE A 423 55.04 16.19 -26.09
CA ILE A 423 54.61 14.82 -25.79
C ILE A 423 53.10 14.67 -25.94
N VAL A 424 52.33 15.62 -25.41
CA VAL A 424 50.86 15.64 -25.53
C VAL A 424 50.44 15.75 -27.00
N GLN A 425 51.08 16.64 -27.75
CA GLN A 425 50.79 16.81 -29.17
C GLN A 425 51.14 15.57 -30.00
N ASP A 426 52.28 14.94 -29.74
CA ASP A 426 52.68 13.68 -30.38
C ASP A 426 51.67 12.56 -30.09
N TRP A 427 51.16 12.47 -28.85
CA TRP A 427 50.08 11.55 -28.50
C TRP A 427 48.79 11.86 -29.28
N CYS A 428 48.33 13.11 -29.30
CA CYS A 428 47.14 13.52 -30.06
C CYS A 428 47.24 13.12 -31.54
N ASN A 429 48.40 13.35 -32.14
CA ASN A 429 48.66 13.00 -33.54
C ASN A 429 48.68 11.48 -33.76
N SER A 430 49.22 10.71 -32.81
CA SER A 430 49.26 9.25 -32.89
C SER A 430 47.88 8.61 -32.84
N VAL A 431 46.98 9.13 -31.98
CA VAL A 431 45.61 8.63 -31.85
C VAL A 431 44.75 9.05 -33.05
N SER A 432 44.95 10.26 -33.57
CA SER A 432 44.19 10.79 -34.71
C SER A 432 44.62 10.21 -36.05
N GLY A 433 45.68 9.40 -36.10
CA GLY A 433 46.25 8.85 -37.34
C GLY A 433 46.90 9.91 -38.25
N SER A 434 47.06 11.14 -37.76
CA SER A 434 47.72 12.21 -38.50
C SER A 434 49.24 11.98 -38.47
N CYS A 435 49.83 11.73 -39.63
CA CYS A 435 51.26 11.52 -39.75
C CYS A 435 52.00 12.87 -39.66
N ALA A 436 52.35 13.31 -38.45
CA ALA A 436 53.20 14.48 -38.27
C ALA A 436 54.61 14.21 -38.82
N GLN A 437 55.13 15.16 -39.61
CA GLN A 437 56.46 15.09 -40.22
C GLN A 437 57.60 15.31 -39.21
N ASP A 438 57.31 15.95 -38.06
CA ASP A 438 58.31 16.31 -37.04
C ASP A 438 58.07 15.60 -35.70
N LYS A 439 58.67 14.41 -35.56
CA LYS A 439 58.57 13.54 -34.39
C LYS A 439 59.74 13.80 -33.44
N ILE A 440 59.48 13.92 -32.12
CA ILE A 440 60.57 14.07 -31.12
C ILE A 440 61.45 12.82 -31.13
N PHE A 441 60.82 11.65 -31.14
CA PHE A 441 61.47 10.35 -30.96
C PHE A 441 61.10 9.38 -32.08
N LYS A 442 61.99 8.41 -32.34
CA LYS A 442 61.86 7.46 -33.46
C LYS A 442 60.97 6.25 -33.09
N ASP A 443 59.71 6.47 -32.71
CA ASP A 443 58.75 5.41 -32.30
C ASP A 443 57.44 5.97 -31.69
N LEU A 444 56.64 6.69 -32.48
CA LEU A 444 55.28 7.09 -32.03
C LEU A 444 54.41 5.89 -31.64
N GLU A 445 54.69 4.71 -32.18
CA GLU A 445 54.00 3.46 -31.84
C GLU A 445 54.03 3.16 -30.34
N THR A 446 55.07 3.63 -29.63
CA THR A 446 55.16 3.48 -28.18
C THR A 446 54.09 4.29 -27.44
N LEU A 447 53.66 5.43 -28.00
CA LEU A 447 52.55 6.22 -27.44
C LEU A 447 51.18 5.64 -27.79
N ILE A 448 51.07 4.77 -28.81
CA ILE A 448 49.80 4.09 -29.17
C ILE A 448 49.31 3.19 -28.04
N GLY A 449 50.23 2.66 -27.21
CA GLY A 449 49.88 1.87 -26.03
C GLY A 449 49.27 2.69 -24.89
N ILE A 450 49.32 4.03 -24.95
CA ILE A 450 48.75 4.94 -23.95
C ILE A 450 47.42 5.49 -24.48
N GLN A 451 46.33 5.14 -23.81
CA GLN A 451 45.00 5.54 -24.20
C GLN A 451 44.70 7.00 -23.87
N PHE A 452 45.25 7.53 -22.78
CA PHE A 452 45.00 8.91 -22.34
C PHE A 452 46.27 9.59 -21.85
N VAL A 453 46.45 10.86 -22.22
CA VAL A 453 47.49 11.74 -21.67
C VAL A 453 46.82 12.93 -20.99
N PHE A 454 47.12 13.13 -19.71
CA PHE A 454 46.62 14.25 -18.91
C PHE A 454 47.76 15.22 -18.62
N HIS A 455 47.66 16.46 -19.14
CA HIS A 455 48.66 17.50 -18.93
C HIS A 455 48.16 18.51 -17.90
N ILE A 456 48.91 18.65 -16.81
CA ILE A 456 48.54 19.46 -15.68
C ILE A 456 49.66 20.46 -15.41
N LEU A 457 49.34 21.75 -15.50
CA LEU A 457 50.22 22.84 -15.10
C LEU A 457 50.07 23.05 -13.59
N LEU A 458 51.08 22.68 -12.80
CA LEU A 458 51.00 22.72 -11.34
C LEU A 458 50.88 24.14 -10.81
N ARG A 459 51.51 25.14 -11.43
CA ARG A 459 51.32 26.57 -11.11
C ARG A 459 49.88 27.08 -11.21
N GLU A 460 49.02 26.39 -11.96
CA GLU A 460 47.60 26.78 -12.06
C GLU A 460 46.75 26.14 -10.96
N SER A 461 47.35 25.30 -10.12
CA SER A 461 46.73 24.71 -8.96
C SER A 461 46.98 25.58 -7.73
N THR A 462 45.92 25.97 -7.03
CA THR A 462 46.03 26.78 -5.81
C THR A 462 46.20 25.93 -4.56
N ASP A 463 46.02 24.61 -4.64
CA ASP A 463 46.01 23.70 -3.49
C ASP A 463 46.78 22.39 -3.75
N HIS A 464 47.26 21.75 -2.68
CA HIS A 464 47.82 20.40 -2.69
C HIS A 464 46.68 19.35 -2.84
N ARG A 465 46.17 19.18 -4.06
CA ARG A 465 45.15 18.17 -4.38
C ARG A 465 45.78 16.92 -4.98
N GLU A 466 45.08 15.80 -4.87
CA GLU A 466 45.44 14.58 -5.60
C GLU A 466 45.35 14.84 -7.12
N ALA A 467 46.23 14.19 -7.90
CA ALA A 467 46.28 14.36 -9.35
C ALA A 467 44.91 14.11 -10.02
N PHE A 468 44.10 13.20 -9.46
CA PHE A 468 42.74 12.94 -9.94
C PHE A 468 41.83 14.18 -9.85
N GLU A 469 41.83 14.87 -8.71
CA GLU A 469 41.03 16.09 -8.53
C GLU A 469 41.55 17.23 -9.41
N MET A 470 42.87 17.30 -9.64
CA MET A 470 43.44 18.28 -10.58
C MET A 470 42.97 18.03 -12.02
N ILE A 471 42.98 16.77 -12.48
CA ILE A 471 42.46 16.39 -13.80
C ILE A 471 40.97 16.72 -13.89
N LYS A 472 40.22 16.39 -12.84
CA LYS A 472 38.79 16.68 -12.76
C LYS A 472 38.52 18.18 -12.92
N ASP A 473 39.16 19.02 -12.12
CA ASP A 473 38.85 20.46 -12.10
C ASP A 473 39.43 21.22 -13.29
N LYS A 474 40.58 20.78 -13.82
CA LYS A 474 41.25 21.48 -14.93
C LYS A 474 40.86 20.96 -16.29
N ILE A 475 40.68 19.65 -16.43
CA ILE A 475 40.46 19.03 -17.74
C ILE A 475 38.97 18.79 -17.96
N ILE A 476 38.24 18.24 -16.99
CA ILE A 476 36.81 17.96 -17.19
C ILE A 476 36.00 19.26 -17.29
N ASP A 477 36.27 20.25 -16.43
CA ASP A 477 35.53 21.51 -16.43
C ASP A 477 35.76 22.32 -17.71
N MET A 478 36.89 22.12 -18.38
CA MET A 478 37.19 22.75 -19.67
C MET A 478 36.55 22.03 -20.85
N ILE A 479 36.25 20.73 -20.72
CA ILE A 479 35.74 19.90 -21.81
C ILE A 479 34.21 19.70 -21.74
N TYR A 480 33.63 19.72 -20.55
CA TYR A 480 32.23 19.39 -20.30
C TYR A 480 31.51 20.46 -19.48
N CYS A 481 30.25 20.72 -19.82
CA CYS A 481 29.37 21.64 -19.09
C CYS A 481 28.10 20.93 -18.57
N GLY A 482 27.48 21.49 -17.52
CA GLY A 482 26.18 21.05 -17.03
C GLY A 482 26.15 19.58 -16.57
N GLU A 483 25.10 18.85 -16.98
CA GLU A 483 24.89 17.44 -16.58
C GLU A 483 25.91 16.47 -17.20
N GLU A 484 26.52 16.81 -18.34
CA GLU A 484 27.56 15.97 -18.96
C GLU A 484 28.80 15.85 -18.06
N ARG A 485 29.08 16.89 -17.27
CA ARG A 485 30.21 16.95 -16.33
C ARG A 485 30.17 15.80 -15.32
N VAL A 486 29.01 15.51 -14.75
CA VAL A 486 28.85 14.44 -13.75
C VAL A 486 29.08 13.06 -14.38
N LYS A 487 28.59 12.86 -15.60
CA LYS A 487 28.83 11.61 -16.36
C LYS A 487 30.31 11.45 -16.72
N ALA A 488 30.95 12.54 -17.13
CA ALA A 488 32.38 12.57 -17.44
C ALA A 488 33.24 12.25 -16.19
N PHE A 489 32.83 12.66 -14.99
CA PHE A 489 33.53 12.28 -13.76
C PHE A 489 33.52 10.77 -13.49
N HIS A 490 32.35 10.14 -13.61
CA HIS A 490 32.25 8.69 -13.45
C HIS A 490 33.02 7.93 -14.54
N LEU A 491 33.03 8.47 -15.76
CA LEU A 491 33.82 7.93 -16.85
C LEU A 491 35.33 8.07 -16.59
N LEU A 492 35.80 9.23 -16.13
CA LEU A 492 37.21 9.46 -15.80
C LEU A 492 37.72 8.48 -14.74
N GLN A 493 36.94 8.22 -13.69
CA GLN A 493 37.30 7.24 -12.67
C GLN A 493 37.47 5.83 -13.27
N LYS A 494 36.58 5.44 -14.19
CA LYS A 494 36.70 4.16 -14.90
C LYS A 494 37.94 4.14 -15.81
N ILE A 495 38.17 5.21 -16.58
CA ILE A 495 39.34 5.37 -17.45
C ILE A 495 40.63 5.20 -16.65
N MET A 496 40.80 5.94 -15.56
CA MET A 496 42.00 5.91 -14.71
C MET A 496 42.24 4.52 -14.07
N SER A 497 41.20 3.71 -13.91
CA SER A 497 41.29 2.36 -13.33
C SER A 497 41.50 1.23 -14.34
N LYS A 498 41.10 1.43 -15.60
CA LYS A 498 41.06 0.37 -16.63
C LYS A 498 41.98 0.61 -17.80
N GLU A 499 42.28 1.87 -18.10
CA GLU A 499 43.01 2.27 -19.30
C GLU A 499 44.44 2.70 -18.96
N ALA A 500 45.35 2.53 -19.92
CA ALA A 500 46.71 3.02 -19.79
C ALA A 500 46.74 4.55 -19.91
N CYS A 501 47.03 5.22 -18.79
CA CYS A 501 47.05 6.68 -18.70
C CYS A 501 48.46 7.20 -18.39
N LEU A 502 48.86 8.31 -19.02
CA LEU A 502 50.05 9.08 -18.69
C LEU A 502 49.63 10.43 -18.12
N VAL A 503 50.10 10.76 -16.92
CA VAL A 503 49.85 12.06 -16.29
C VAL A 503 51.16 12.84 -16.29
N ILE A 504 51.15 14.00 -16.93
CA ILE A 504 52.27 14.93 -17.00
C ILE A 504 51.99 16.09 -16.04
N GLN A 505 52.80 16.17 -14.99
CA GLN A 505 52.77 17.24 -14.00
C GLN A 505 53.91 18.22 -14.31
N ASP A 506 53.58 19.38 -14.87
CA ASP A 506 54.55 20.39 -15.28
C ASP A 506 54.67 21.49 -14.21
N GLY A 507 55.91 21.85 -13.85
CA GLY A 507 56.22 22.80 -12.79
C GLY A 507 56.17 22.22 -11.37
N LEU A 508 56.84 21.08 -11.09
CA LEU A 508 56.82 20.47 -9.74
C LEU A 508 57.46 21.35 -8.65
N ASP A 509 58.33 22.28 -9.06
CA ASP A 509 58.96 23.29 -8.21
C ASP A 509 58.12 24.55 -8.02
N GLU A 510 57.02 24.69 -8.78
CA GLU A 510 56.01 25.76 -8.68
C GLU A 510 54.86 25.33 -7.76
#